data_AF-A0A0R3Q821-F1
#
_entry.id   AF-A0A0R3Q821-F1
#
_cell.length_a   1.000
_cell.length_b   1.000
_cell.length_c   1.000
_cell.angle_alpha   90.00
_cell.angle_beta   90.00
_cell.angle_gamma   90.00
#
_symmetry.space_group_name_H-M   'P 1'
#
loop_
_entity.id
_entity.type
_entity.pdbx_description
1 polymer ?
#
loop_
_entity_poly.entity_id
_entity_poly.type
_entity_poly.pdbx_seq_one_letter_code
_entity_poly.pdbx_strand_id
1 'polypeptide(L)'
;MPPTTKLMEDAKESSYGFVYGVSGPVVTAEKMAGSAMYELVRVGHSELVGEIIRLEGDYATIQVYEDTSAVAIGDPVLRTGKPLSVELGPGIMG
;
A
#
# COMPACT_ATOMS: atom_id res chain seq x y z
N MET A 1 23.09 -11.98 3.51
CA MET A 1 21.92 -12.69 2.96
C MET A 1 20.97 -11.61 2.45
N PRO A 2 20.67 -11.53 1.16
CA PRO A 2 19.62 -10.65 0.68
C PRO A 2 18.25 -11.27 1.04
N PRO A 3 17.28 -10.50 1.53
CA PRO A 3 15.92 -11.00 1.70
C PRO A 3 15.28 -11.25 0.33
N THR A 4 14.44 -12.25 0.33
CA THR A 4 13.78 -13.00 -0.74
C THR A 4 13.15 -12.17 -1.87
N THR A 5 13.70 -12.29 -3.08
CA THR A 5 13.33 -11.67 -4.36
C THR A 5 11.95 -12.07 -4.95
N LYS A 6 11.06 -12.75 -4.22
CA LYS A 6 9.87 -13.37 -4.85
C LYS A 6 8.68 -12.44 -5.15
N LEU A 7 8.72 -11.17 -4.73
CA LEU A 7 7.63 -10.20 -4.97
C LEU A 7 7.96 -9.18 -6.08
N MET A 8 9.21 -9.17 -6.58
CA MET A 8 9.67 -8.20 -7.59
C MET A 8 9.34 -8.62 -9.04
N GLU A 9 8.85 -9.83 -9.29
CA GLU A 9 8.72 -10.37 -10.66
C GLU A 9 7.38 -10.07 -11.36
N ASP A 10 6.33 -9.59 -10.66
CA ASP A 10 4.98 -9.45 -11.26
C ASP A 10 4.37 -8.02 -11.24
N ALA A 11 5.05 -7.02 -10.66
CA ALA A 11 4.51 -5.66 -10.60
C ALA A 11 5.01 -4.81 -11.78
N LYS A 12 4.13 -4.49 -12.74
CA LYS A 12 4.39 -3.46 -13.75
C LYS A 12 4.86 -2.17 -13.03
N GLU A 13 5.90 -1.51 -13.54
CA GLU A 13 6.38 -0.20 -13.03
C GLU A 13 5.25 0.84 -12.88
N SER A 14 4.21 0.74 -13.72
CA SER A 14 3.02 1.58 -13.63
C SER A 14 2.22 1.39 -12.34
N SER A 15 2.49 0.38 -11.51
CA SER A 15 1.72 0.07 -10.30
C SER A 15 2.24 0.73 -9.02
N TYR A 16 3.36 1.48 -9.09
CA TYR A 16 3.97 2.12 -7.93
C TYR A 16 3.68 3.62 -7.85
N GLY A 17 3.23 4.05 -6.68
CA GLY A 17 3.27 5.45 -6.24
C GLY A 17 4.42 5.69 -5.27
N PHE A 18 4.51 6.92 -4.75
CA PHE A 18 5.55 7.31 -3.80
C PHE A 18 4.96 8.10 -2.63
N VAL A 19 5.50 7.90 -1.42
CA VAL A 19 5.07 8.65 -0.25
C VAL A 19 5.44 10.12 -0.39
N TYR A 20 4.43 10.98 -0.39
CA TYR A 20 4.57 12.44 -0.39
C TYR A 20 4.63 13.02 1.03
N GLY A 21 3.91 12.41 1.99
CA GLY A 21 3.91 12.86 3.38
C GLY A 21 3.29 11.85 4.35
N VAL A 22 3.66 11.95 5.62
CA VAL A 22 3.18 11.07 6.70
C VAL A 22 2.68 11.93 7.86
N SER A 23 1.47 11.64 8.34
CA SER A 23 0.83 12.31 9.48
C SER A 23 0.18 11.25 10.39
N GLY A 24 0.97 10.76 11.35
CA GLY A 24 0.54 9.64 12.21
C GLY A 24 0.17 8.42 11.36
N PRO A 25 -1.02 7.83 11.51
CA PRO A 25 -1.44 6.65 10.74
C PRO A 25 -1.87 6.97 9.29
N VAL A 26 -1.90 8.25 8.90
CA VAL A 26 -2.33 8.70 7.58
C VAL A 26 -1.12 9.04 6.73
N VAL A 27 -1.00 8.40 5.57
CA VAL A 27 0.06 8.61 4.59
C VAL A 27 -0.53 9.18 3.31
N THR A 28 0.06 10.23 2.78
CA THR A 28 -0.28 10.77 1.47
C THR A 28 0.74 10.26 0.46
N ALA A 29 0.28 9.66 -0.63
CA ALA A 29 1.12 9.19 -1.73
C ALA A 29 0.79 9.95 -3.03
N GLU A 30 1.81 10.19 -3.85
CA GLU A 30 1.72 10.76 -5.20
C GLU A 30 1.93 9.68 -6.28
N LYS A 31 1.63 10.02 -7.54
CA LYS A 31 1.63 9.07 -8.68
C LYS A 31 0.68 7.90 -8.48
N MET A 32 -0.47 8.18 -7.88
CA MET A 32 -1.51 7.18 -7.59
C MET A 32 -2.62 7.16 -8.64
N ALA A 33 -2.45 7.83 -9.79
CA ALA A 33 -3.38 7.77 -10.91
C ALA A 33 -3.72 6.32 -11.32
N GLY A 34 -5.01 5.99 -11.29
CA GLY A 34 -5.52 4.63 -11.58
C GLY A 34 -5.76 3.77 -10.34
N SER A 35 -5.51 4.29 -9.13
CA SER A 35 -5.96 3.68 -7.88
C SER A 35 -7.47 3.81 -7.69
N ALA A 36 -8.05 2.85 -6.97
CA ALA A 36 -9.45 2.86 -6.58
C ALA A 36 -9.64 3.21 -5.10
N MET A 37 -10.82 3.73 -4.78
CA MET A 37 -11.29 3.93 -3.42
C MET A 37 -11.42 2.57 -2.70
N TYR A 38 -10.99 2.45 -1.44
CA TYR A 38 -10.98 1.20 -0.65
C TYR A 38 -10.04 0.12 -1.17
N GLU A 39 -9.09 0.50 -2.02
CA GLU A 39 -8.06 -0.41 -2.50
C GLU A 39 -6.99 -0.63 -1.43
N LEU A 40 -6.53 -1.88 -1.29
CA LEU A 40 -5.38 -2.22 -0.47
C LEU A 40 -4.08 -1.79 -1.15
N VAL A 41 -3.16 -1.25 -0.36
CA VAL A 41 -1.83 -0.85 -0.79
C VAL A 41 -0.77 -1.34 0.20
N ARG A 42 0.46 -1.48 -0.29
CA ARG A 42 1.65 -1.75 0.54
C ARG A 42 2.52 -0.50 0.56
N VAL A 43 2.78 0.04 1.74
CA VAL A 43 3.51 1.30 1.94
C VAL A 43 4.90 1.03 2.48
N GLY A 44 5.91 1.64 1.85
CA GLY A 44 7.28 1.57 2.33
C GLY A 44 8.02 0.30 1.96
N HIS A 45 9.30 0.28 2.30
CA HIS A 45 10.16 -0.89 2.09
C HIS A 45 9.77 -2.10 2.94
N SER A 46 9.07 -1.85 4.06
CA SER A 46 8.52 -2.89 4.94
C SER A 46 7.16 -3.43 4.47
N GLU A 47 6.63 -2.91 3.35
CA GLU A 47 5.36 -3.35 2.77
C GLU A 47 4.15 -3.28 3.74
N LEU A 48 4.09 -2.23 4.55
CA LEU A 48 3.05 -2.03 5.56
C LEU A 48 1.67 -2.00 4.90
N VAL A 49 0.71 -2.70 5.50
CA VAL A 49 -0.65 -2.78 4.93
C VAL A 49 -1.40 -1.47 5.18
N GLY A 50 -1.93 -0.90 4.10
CA GLY A 50 -2.81 0.27 4.18
C GLY A 50 -3.97 0.22 3.20
N GLU A 51 -4.94 1.09 3.43
CA GLU A 51 -6.15 1.23 2.62
C GLU A 51 -6.25 2.66 2.10
N ILE A 52 -6.57 2.83 0.82
CA ILE A 52 -6.86 4.15 0.25
C ILE A 52 -8.23 4.61 0.80
N ILE A 53 -8.22 5.75 1.51
CA ILE A 53 -9.42 6.38 2.12
C ILE A 53 -9.83 7.69 1.44
N ARG A 54 -8.97 8.26 0.57
CA ARG A 54 -9.32 9.38 -0.30
C ARG A 54 -8.46 9.39 -1.56
N LEU A 55 -9.01 9.88 -2.67
CA LEU A 55 -8.30 10.14 -3.91
C LEU A 55 -8.54 11.60 -4.34
N GLU A 56 -7.46 12.33 -4.60
CA GLU A 56 -7.48 13.72 -5.05
C GLU A 56 -6.51 13.89 -6.23
N GLY A 57 -7.03 13.79 -7.46
CA GLY A 57 -6.22 13.87 -8.68
C GLY A 57 -5.21 12.72 -8.77
N ASP A 58 -3.92 13.05 -8.66
CA ASP A 58 -2.81 12.07 -8.66
C ASP A 58 -2.34 11.71 -7.25
N TYR A 59 -2.97 12.26 -6.21
CA TYR A 59 -2.67 11.96 -4.81
C TYR A 59 -3.69 10.98 -4.23
N ALA A 60 -3.20 10.07 -3.39
CA ALA A 60 -4.04 9.18 -2.57
C ALA A 60 -3.72 9.38 -1.10
N THR A 61 -4.77 9.50 -0.29
CA THR A 61 -4.66 9.40 1.18
C THR A 61 -4.88 7.96 1.58
N ILE A 62 -3.91 7.41 2.28
CA ILE A 62 -3.83 6.01 2.70
C ILE A 62 -3.87 5.98 4.22
N GLN A 63 -4.72 5.13 4.78
CA GLN A 63 -4.71 4.79 6.19
C GLN A 63 -3.91 3.51 6.38
N VAL A 64 -2.83 3.57 7.14
CA VAL A 64 -1.97 2.42 7.43
C VAL A 64 -2.46 1.77 8.72
N TYR A 65 -2.57 0.44 8.72
CA TYR A 65 -3.03 -0.31 9.90
C TYR A 65 -1.90 -0.60 10.90
N GLU A 66 -0.66 -0.49 10.44
CA GLU A 66 0.57 -0.69 11.21
C GLU A 66 1.25 0.65 11.55
N ASP A 67 2.30 0.57 12.35
CA ASP A 67 3.07 1.74 12.78
C ASP A 67 3.89 2.34 11.62
N THR A 68 3.71 3.63 11.37
CA THR A 68 4.32 4.37 10.25
C THR A 68 5.68 4.98 10.60
N SER A 69 6.26 4.69 11.77
CA SER A 69 7.54 5.29 12.22
C SER A 69 8.71 4.99 11.28
N ALA A 70 8.62 3.92 10.48
CA ALA A 70 9.65 3.53 9.53
C ALA A 70 9.42 4.07 8.11
N VAL A 71 8.31 4.77 7.85
CA VAL A 71 7.96 5.28 6.53
C VAL A 71 8.60 6.65 6.30
N ALA A 72 9.33 6.79 5.20
CA ALA A 72 9.95 8.04 4.80
C ALA A 72 9.29 8.63 3.55
N ILE A 73 9.51 9.93 3.31
CA ILE A 73 9.12 10.57 2.05
C ILE A 73 9.95 9.97 0.90
N GLY A 74 9.29 9.64 -0.20
CA GLY A 74 9.89 8.99 -1.36
C GLY A 74 9.85 7.46 -1.31
N ASP A 75 9.36 6.88 -0.21
CA ASP A 75 9.17 5.44 -0.10
C ASP A 75 8.16 4.92 -1.14
N PRO A 76 8.35 3.69 -1.67
CA PRO A 76 7.44 3.14 -2.66
C PRO A 76 6.09 2.76 -2.05
N VAL A 77 5.03 2.96 -2.82
CA VAL A 77 3.67 2.50 -2.50
C VAL A 77 3.19 1.56 -3.60
N LEU A 78 3.04 0.28 -3.30
CA LEU A 78 2.56 -0.71 -4.26
C LEU A 78 1.04 -0.84 -4.18
N ARG A 79 0.41 -0.77 -5.34
CA ARG A 79 -1.03 -0.92 -5.53
C ARG A 79 -1.42 -2.36 -5.79
N THR A 80 -2.42 -2.87 -5.07
CA THR A 80 -2.87 -4.26 -5.25
C THR A 80 -4.00 -4.39 -6.27
N GLY A 81 -4.68 -3.29 -6.61
CA GLY A 81 -5.83 -3.26 -7.51
C GLY A 81 -7.06 -4.00 -6.99
N LYS A 82 -7.06 -4.42 -5.72
CA LYS A 82 -8.13 -5.21 -5.10
C LYS A 82 -8.53 -4.57 -3.76
N PRO A 83 -9.82 -4.64 -3.40
CA PRO A 83 -10.25 -4.25 -2.07
C PRO A 83 -9.76 -5.25 -1.02
N LEU A 84 -9.85 -4.86 0.26
CA LEU A 84 -9.64 -5.77 1.38
C LEU A 84 -10.55 -6.99 1.24
N SER A 85 -9.93 -8.16 1.11
CA SER A 85 -10.61 -9.43 0.95
C SER A 85 -10.00 -10.45 1.90
N VAL A 86 -10.84 -11.37 2.37
CA VAL A 86 -10.44 -12.47 3.25
C VAL A 86 -10.74 -13.79 2.56
N GLU A 87 -9.84 -14.75 2.70
CA GLU A 87 -10.08 -16.11 2.23
C GLU A 87 -10.91 -16.87 3.26
N LEU A 88 -12.08 -17.37 2.85
CA LEU A 88 -12.97 -18.17 3.69
C LEU A 88 -12.88 -19.64 3.26
N GLY A 89 -12.49 -20.51 4.19
CA GLY A 89 -12.34 -21.94 3.94
C GLY A 89 -12.41 -22.79 5.22
N PRO A 90 -12.41 -24.13 5.09
CA PRO A 90 -12.36 -25.02 6.24
C PRO A 90 -11.06 -24.78 7.04
N GLY A 91 -11.17 -24.38 8.32
CA GLY A 91 -10.02 -23.98 9.16
C GLY A 91 -10.17 -22.62 9.85
N ILE A 92 -11.23 -21.86 9.53
CA ILE A 92 -11.55 -20.58 10.19
C ILE A 92 -12.31 -20.72 11.51
N MET A 93 -12.94 -21.88 11.77
CA MET A 93 -13.57 -22.20 13.05
C MET A 93 -12.56 -22.97 13.91
N GLY A 94 -12.09 -22.34 14.98
CA GLY A 94 -11.31 -22.92 16.05
C GLY A 94 -11.92 -22.55 17.39
#